data_AF-A0A356MJ25-F1
#
_entry.id   AF-A0A356MJ25-F1
#
_cell.length_a   1.000
_cell.length_b   1.000
_cell.length_c   1.000
_cell.angle_alpha   90.00
_cell.angle_beta   90.00
_cell.angle_gamma   90.00
#
_symmetry.space_group_name_H-M   'P 1'
#
loop_
_entity.id
_entity.type
_entity.pdbx_description
1 polymer ?
#
loop_
_entity_poly.entity_id
_entity_poly.type
_entity_poly.pdbx_seq_one_letter_code
_entity_poly.pdbx_strand_id
1 'polypeptide(L)'
;MQLDEKLKDALIKKATGYTVKESTMEYGMEDGTEKLVKKKVSTKYYPPDLTAINILLNEKQTDLKSLTDEELLSEKEKIIKLLKELEDADNKG
;
A
#
# COMPACT_ATOMS: atom_id res chain seq x y z
N MET A 1 9.29 -10.02 -1.31
CA MET A 1 8.03 -10.22 -2.06
C MET A 1 7.62 -8.87 -2.62
N GLN A 2 7.58 -8.70 -3.94
CA GLN A 2 7.23 -7.41 -4.54
C GLN A 2 5.71 -7.24 -4.40
N LEU A 3 5.28 -6.23 -3.62
CA LEU A 3 3.87 -5.93 -3.43
C LEU A 3 3.33 -5.34 -4.72
N ASP A 4 2.20 -5.84 -5.22
CA ASP A 4 1.59 -5.25 -6.41
C ASP A 4 1.14 -3.82 -6.12
N GLU A 5 1.23 -2.93 -7.11
CA GLU A 5 0.93 -1.49 -6.93
C GLU A 5 -0.52 -1.24 -6.47
N LYS A 6 -1.49 -2.06 -6.89
CA LYS A 6 -2.89 -1.92 -6.48
C LYS A 6 -3.09 -2.30 -5.01
N LEU A 7 -2.38 -3.32 -4.55
CA LEU A 7 -2.38 -3.77 -3.17
C LEU A 7 -1.69 -2.74 -2.27
N LYS A 8 -0.60 -2.14 -2.74
CA LYS A 8 0.08 -1.05 -2.04
C LYS A 8 -0.84 0.16 -1.86
N ASP A 9 -1.52 0.58 -2.92
CA ASP A 9 -2.51 1.67 -2.85
C ASP A 9 -3.66 1.37 -1.89
N ALA A 10 -4.16 0.14 -1.90
CA ALA A 10 -5.21 -0.29 -0.96
C ALA A 10 -4.72 -0.28 0.49
N LEU A 11 -3.48 -0.71 0.74
CA LEU A 11 -2.84 -0.67 2.05
C LEU A 11 -2.65 0.77 2.54
N ILE A 12 -2.20 1.68 1.68
CA ILE A 12 -2.02 3.09 2.02
C ILE A 12 -3.37 3.74 2.38
N LYS A 13 -4.43 3.47 1.61
CA LYS A 13 -5.79 3.95 1.94
C LYS A 13 -6.26 3.45 3.30
N LYS A 14 -5.99 2.18 3.60
CA LYS A 14 -6.35 1.58 4.88
C LYS A 14 -5.52 2.16 6.03
N ALA A 15 -4.23 2.36 5.83
CA ALA A 15 -3.31 2.94 6.81
C ALA A 15 -3.62 4.40 7.14
N THR A 16 -4.06 5.19 6.16
CA THR A 16 -4.36 6.62 6.33
C THR A 16 -5.82 6.90 6.72
N GLY A 17 -6.68 5.88 6.67
CA GLY A 17 -8.11 6.04 6.81
C GLY A 17 -8.76 6.60 5.54
N TYR A 18 -10.04 6.30 5.36
CA TYR A 18 -10.78 6.72 4.17
C TYR A 18 -12.27 6.85 4.46
N THR A 19 -12.96 7.58 3.60
CA THR A 19 -14.42 7.74 3.67
C THR A 19 -15.04 7.06 2.46
N VAL A 20 -16.06 6.23 2.71
CA VAL A 20 -16.85 5.60 1.65
C VAL A 20 -18.21 6.29 1.57
N LYS A 21 -18.62 6.59 0.34
CA LYS A 21 -19.97 7.09 0.04
C LYS A 21 -20.71 6.00 -0.72
N GLU A 22 -21.76 5.47 -0.12
CA GLU A 22 -22.63 4.47 -0.70
C GLU A 22 -23.92 5.15 -1.16
N SER A 23 -24.37 4.83 -2.37
CA SER A 23 -25.66 5.32 -2.86
C SER A 23 -26.55 4.17 -3.30
N THR A 24 -27.71 4.05 -2.67
CA THR A 24 -28.77 3.13 -3.07
C THR A 24 -29.80 3.91 -3.88
N MET A 25 -30.11 3.40 -5.07
CA MET A 25 -31.10 3.97 -5.98
C MET A 25 -32.23 2.96 -6.15
N GLU A 26 -33.45 3.38 -5.83
CA GLU A 26 -34.67 2.60 -6.07
C GLU A 26 -35.34 3.16 -7.33
N TYR A 27 -35.60 2.29 -8.29
CA TYR A 27 -36.28 2.61 -9.55
C TYR A 27 -37.70 2.04 -9.55
N GLY A 28 -38.62 2.75 -10.16
CA GLY A 28 -40.02 2.35 -10.30
C GLY A 28 -40.54 2.68 -11.69
N MET A 29 -41.63 2.03 -12.08
CA MET A 29 -42.27 2.25 -13.37
C MET A 29 -43.32 3.35 -13.26
N GLU A 30 -43.16 4.41 -14.05
CA GLU A 30 -44.13 5.49 -14.20
C GLU A 30 -44.36 5.70 -15.70
N ASP A 31 -45.61 5.63 -16.13
CA ASP A 31 -46.02 5.74 -17.55
C ASP A 31 -45.29 4.77 -18.51
N GLY A 32 -44.97 3.57 -18.02
CA GLY A 32 -44.24 2.54 -18.81
C GLY A 32 -42.74 2.82 -18.96
N THR A 33 -42.21 3.83 -18.27
CA THR A 33 -40.77 4.13 -18.21
C THR A 33 -40.20 3.94 -16.82
N GLU A 34 -39.00 3.37 -16.74
CA GLU A 34 -38.27 3.23 -15.49
C GLU A 34 -37.72 4.61 -15.07
N LYS A 35 -38.13 5.08 -13.88
CA LYS A 35 -37.66 6.34 -13.29
C LYS A 35 -37.05 6.10 -11.91
N LEU A 36 -36.05 6.89 -11.57
CA LEU A 36 -35.47 6.92 -10.23
C LEU A 36 -36.50 7.47 -9.25
N VAL A 37 -36.99 6.64 -8.33
CA VAL A 37 -38.00 7.02 -7.35
C VAL A 37 -37.35 7.51 -6.05
N LYS A 38 -36.19 6.94 -5.69
CA LYS A 38 -35.52 7.31 -4.44
C LYS A 38 -34.03 7.09 -4.52
N LYS A 39 -33.26 8.03 -3.95
CA LYS A 39 -31.81 7.90 -3.77
C LYS A 39 -31.46 8.08 -2.30
N LYS A 40 -30.93 7.04 -1.67
CA LYS A 40 -30.34 7.09 -0.33
C LYS A 40 -28.83 7.17 -0.45
N VAL A 41 -28.22 8.16 0.21
CA VAL A 41 -26.76 8.32 0.25
C VAL A 41 -26.30 8.15 1.69
N SER A 42 -25.40 7.21 1.92
CA SER A 42 -24.76 6.96 3.21
C SER A 42 -23.27 7.28 3.11
N THR A 43 -22.71 7.89 4.14
CA THR A 43 -21.28 8.17 4.23
C THR A 43 -20.74 7.50 5.48
N LYS A 44 -19.73 6.64 5.30
CA LYS A 44 -19.08 5.91 6.40
C LYS A 44 -17.60 6.23 6.42
N TYR A 45 -17.12 6.69 7.58
CA TYR A 45 -15.71 6.92 7.83
C TYR A 45 -15.04 5.67 8.38
N TYR A 46 -13.88 5.33 7.82
CA TYR A 46 -12.97 4.30 8.30
C TYR A 46 -11.70 5.00 8.80
N PRO A 47 -11.39 4.92 10.11
CA PRO A 47 -10.20 5.56 10.67
C PRO A 47 -8.91 4.88 10.18
N PRO A 48 -7.75 5.54 10.38
CA PRO A 48 -6.43 4.93 10.17
C PRO A 48 -6.30 3.56 10.86
N ASP A 49 -5.77 2.58 10.13
CA ASP A 49 -5.55 1.22 10.63
C ASP A 49 -4.07 1.00 11.00
N LEU A 50 -3.81 0.78 12.30
CA LEU A 50 -2.47 0.54 12.84
C LEU A 50 -1.80 -0.71 12.26
N THR A 51 -2.58 -1.76 11.95
CA THR A 51 -2.04 -2.98 11.32
C THR A 51 -1.56 -2.68 9.91
N ALA A 52 -2.31 -1.90 9.12
CA ALA A 52 -1.87 -1.49 7.79
C ALA A 52 -0.63 -0.59 7.84
N ILE A 53 -0.54 0.31 8.83
CA ILE A 53 0.66 1.12 9.08
C ILE A 53 1.87 0.23 9.38
N ASN A 54 1.73 -0.75 10.27
CA ASN A 54 2.83 -1.65 10.63
C ASN A 54 3.35 -2.47 9.44
N ILE A 55 2.46 -2.95 8.57
CA ILE A 55 2.86 -3.69 7.36
C ILE A 55 3.70 -2.79 6.43
N LEU A 56 3.30 -1.54 6.22
CA LEU A 56 4.04 -0.59 5.39
C LEU A 56 5.41 -0.21 5.99
N LEU A 57 5.51 -0.13 7.33
CA LEU A 57 6.78 0.15 8.00
C LEU A 57 7.74 -1.04 7.90
N ASN A 58 7.22 -2.27 7.98
CA ASN A 58 8.02 -3.49 7.87
C ASN A 58 8.41 -3.83 6.43
N GLU A 59 7.69 -3.32 5.41
CA GLU A 59 8.08 -3.46 3.99
C GLU A 59 9.49 -2.90 3.71
N LYS A 60 9.95 -1.92 4.51
CA LYS A 60 11.27 -1.30 4.37
C LYS A 60 12.41 -2.08 5.02
N GLN A 61 12.12 -3.11 5.82
CA GLN A 61 13.16 -3.95 6.41
C GLN A 61 13.18 -5.28 5.67
N THR A 62 14.25 -5.53 4.91
CA THR A 62 14.64 -6.91 4.61
C THR A 62 14.86 -7.58 5.96
N ASP A 63 14.01 -8.53 6.33
CA ASP A 63 14.20 -9.27 7.58
C ASP A 63 15.45 -10.14 7.43
N LEU A 64 16.60 -9.60 7.84
CA LEU A 64 17.89 -10.27 7.74
C LEU A 64 17.90 -11.63 8.45
N LYS A 65 16.99 -11.84 9.42
CA LYS A 65 16.86 -13.12 10.13
C LYS A 65 16.18 -14.20 9.28
N SER A 66 15.48 -13.82 8.22
CA SER A 66 14.77 -14.74 7.32
C SER A 66 15.63 -15.22 6.14
N LEU A 67 16.82 -14.64 5.95
CA LEU A 67 17.74 -14.99 4.88
C LEU A 67 18.60 -16.20 5.25
N THR A 68 18.93 -17.01 4.25
CA THR A 68 19.93 -18.08 4.38
C THR A 68 21.35 -17.53 4.54
N ASP A 69 22.28 -18.35 5.02
CA ASP A 69 23.70 -17.96 5.14
C ASP A 69 24.29 -17.51 3.79
N GLU A 70 23.89 -18.15 2.69
CA GLU A 70 24.32 -17.79 1.32
C GLU A 70 23.77 -16.42 0.89
N GLU A 71 22.49 -16.17 1.15
CA GLU A 71 21.86 -14.87 0.83
C GLU A 71 22.44 -13.74 1.69
N LEU A 72 22.74 -14.00 2.97
CA LEU A 72 23.41 -13.04 3.86
C LEU A 72 24.82 -12.69 3.38
N LEU A 73 25.59 -13.68 2.93
CA LEU A 73 26.93 -13.45 2.37
C LEU A 73 26.86 -12.62 1.10
N SER A 74 25.90 -12.91 0.21
CA SER A 74 25.67 -12.13 -1.00
C SER A 74 25.31 -10.68 -0.70
N GLU A 75 24.40 -10.44 0.25
CA GLU A 75 24.02 -9.07 0.62
C GLU A 75 25.18 -8.32 1.29
N LYS A 76 26.00 -8.99 2.11
CA LYS A 76 27.24 -8.42 2.66
C LYS A 76 28.20 -7.97 1.56
N GLU A 77 28.47 -8.82 0.57
CA GLU A 77 29.39 -8.50 -0.53
C GLU A 77 28.90 -7.31 -1.35
N LYS A 78 27.60 -7.27 -1.64
CA LYS A 78 26.95 -6.16 -2.33
C LYS A 78 27.07 -4.84 -1.57
N ILE A 79 26.84 -4.85 -0.25
CA ILE A 79 26.97 -3.65 0.60
C ILE A 79 28.42 -3.17 0.61
N ILE A 80 29.40 -4.07 0.76
CA ILE A 80 30.83 -3.71 0.72
C ILE A 80 31.19 -3.06 -0.61
N LYS A 81 30.67 -3.58 -1.73
CA LYS A 81 30.89 -3.00 -3.04
C LYS A 81 30.33 -1.58 -3.15
N LEU A 82 29.09 -1.36 -2.72
CA LEU A 82 28.45 -0.05 -2.71
C LEU A 82 29.22 0.97 -1.86
N LEU A 83 29.73 0.56 -0.70
CA LEU A 83 30.54 1.42 0.17
C LEU A 83 31.84 1.86 -0.51
N LYS A 84 32.54 0.93 -1.18
CA LYS A 84 33.75 1.27 -1.95
C LYS A 84 33.46 2.24 -3.08
N GLU A 85 32.35 2.04 -3.80
CA GLU A 85 31.93 2.95 -4.87
C GLU A 85 31.64 4.37 -4.35
N LEU A 86 31.06 4.48 -3.14
CA LEU A 86 30.84 5.76 -2.47
C LEU A 86 32.15 6.41 -2.01
N GLU A 87 33.05 5.65 -1.38
CA GLU A 87 34.38 6.15 -0.98
C GLU A 87 35.19 6.63 -2.19
N ASP A 88 35.13 5.89 -3.30
CA ASP A 88 35.78 6.28 -4.56
C ASP A 88 35.15 7.52 -5.21
N ALA A 89 33.86 7.76 -4.99
CA ALA A 89 33.17 8.95 -5.47
C ALA A 89 33.52 10.18 -4.63
N ASP A 90 33.54 10.05 -3.30
CA ASP A 90 33.93 11.13 -2.37
C ASP A 90 35.41 11.51 -2.54
N ASN A 91 36.30 10.55 -2.81
CA ASN A 91 37.73 10.82 -3.06
C ASN A 91 38.02 11.44 -4.44
N LYS A 92 37.02 11.55 -5.33
CA LYS A 92 37.15 12.15 -6.67
C LYS A 92 36.49 13.53 -6.79
N GLY A 93 35.84 14.03 -5.73
CA GLY A 93 35.30 15.39 -5.61
C GLY A 93 36.27 16.34 -4.93
#